data_AF-A0AAJ2NSR6-F1
#
_entry.id   AF-A0AAJ2NSR6-F1
#
_cell.length_a   1.000
_cell.length_b   1.000
_cell.length_c   1.000
_cell.angle_alpha   90.00
_cell.angle_beta   90.00
_cell.angle_gamma   90.00
#
_symmetry.space_group_name_H-M   'P 1'
#
loop_
_entity.id
_entity.type
_entity.pdbx_description
1 polymer ?
#
loop_
_entity_poly.entity_id
_entity_poly.type
_entity_poly.pdbx_seq_one_letter_code
_entity_poly.pdbx_strand_id
1 'polypeptide(L)'
;MLSLIANLEEGDIFIVISTSGKTKDILEAIRFAKKFGAKIIAITSLEKSPLYNEADVKLCFPNFETDHRVGSIASRIAQLNIIDSLYLKTF
;
A
#
# COMPACT_ATOMS: atom_id res chain seq x y z
N MET A 1 -1.10 -11.77 -9.92
CA MET A 1 -0.40 -10.97 -8.88
C MET A 1 0.89 -11.67 -8.45
N LEU A 2 0.84 -12.87 -7.88
CA LEU A 2 2.04 -13.61 -7.43
C LEU A 2 3.07 -13.90 -8.53
N SER A 3 2.63 -14.16 -9.77
CA SER A 3 3.53 -14.37 -10.91
C SER A 3 4.39 -13.16 -11.25
N LEU A 4 3.88 -11.94 -11.06
CA LEU A 4 4.66 -10.71 -11.25
C LEU A 4 5.63 -10.49 -10.10
N ILE A 5 5.21 -10.84 -8.88
CA ILE A 5 6.03 -10.71 -7.67
C ILE A 5 7.24 -11.66 -7.73
N ALA A 6 7.09 -12.83 -8.36
CA ALA A 6 8.18 -13.78 -8.55
C ALA A 6 9.33 -13.25 -9.44
N ASN A 7 9.11 -12.16 -10.18
CA ASN A 7 10.14 -11.50 -10.98
C ASN A 7 10.80 -10.32 -10.26
N LEU A 8 10.37 -9.99 -9.03
CA LEU A 8 11.02 -8.92 -8.27
C LEU A 8 12.42 -9.36 -7.84
N GLU A 9 13.31 -8.39 -7.71
CA GLU A 9 14.67 -8.57 -7.22
C GLU A 9 15.07 -7.50 -6.21
N GLU A 10 16.27 -7.64 -5.64
CA GLU A 10 16.81 -6.66 -4.72
C GLU A 10 16.96 -5.29 -5.42
N GLY A 11 16.42 -4.25 -4.80
CA GLY A 11 16.36 -2.91 -5.37
C GLY A 11 14.99 -2.53 -5.93
N ASP A 12 14.12 -3.51 -6.19
CA ASP A 12 12.76 -3.24 -6.63
C ASP A 12 11.87 -2.68 -5.51
N ILE A 13 10.81 -1.98 -5.93
CA ILE A 13 9.80 -1.41 -5.06
C ILE A 13 8.44 -2.01 -5.40
N PHE A 14 7.79 -2.59 -4.39
CA PHE A 14 6.39 -3.02 -4.49
C PHE A 14 5.48 -2.03 -3.77
N ILE A 15 4.72 -1.26 -4.55
CA ILE A 15 3.75 -0.28 -4.04
C ILE A 15 2.39 -0.94 -3.90
N VAL A 16 1.77 -0.82 -2.73
CA VAL A 16 0.47 -1.42 -2.44
C VAL A 16 -0.49 -0.39 -1.87
N ILE A 17 -1.74 -0.42 -2.35
CA ILE A 17 -2.82 0.45 -1.89
C ILE A 17 -3.89 -0.40 -1.19
N SER A 18 -4.14 -0.15 0.09
CA SER A 18 -5.21 -0.81 0.85
C SER A 18 -5.64 0.03 2.04
N THR A 19 -6.89 0.47 2.07
CA THR A 19 -7.41 1.34 3.14
C THR A 19 -7.44 0.63 4.50
N SER A 20 -8.04 -0.57 4.58
CA SER A 20 -8.12 -1.32 5.84
C SER A 20 -6.80 -1.95 6.25
N GLY A 21 -5.90 -2.19 5.29
CA GLY A 21 -4.62 -2.88 5.52
C GLY A 21 -4.76 -4.31 6.03
N LYS A 22 -5.94 -4.92 5.86
CA LYS A 22 -6.30 -6.26 6.37
C LYS A 22 -6.59 -7.29 5.27
N THR A 23 -6.54 -6.88 3.99
CA THR A 23 -6.81 -7.77 2.86
C THR A 23 -5.77 -8.89 2.81
N LYS A 24 -6.19 -10.15 3.03
CA LYS A 24 -5.30 -11.31 3.18
C LYS A 24 -4.35 -11.48 2.00
N ASP A 25 -4.88 -11.46 0.78
CA ASP A 25 -4.09 -11.65 -0.44
C ASP A 25 -3.01 -10.55 -0.60
N ILE A 26 -3.29 -9.33 -0.13
CA ILE A 26 -2.29 -8.25 -0.11
C ILE A 26 -1.19 -8.55 0.91
N LEU A 27 -1.54 -9.02 2.10
CA LEU A 27 -0.56 -9.36 3.14
C LEU A 27 0.32 -10.53 2.70
N GLU A 28 -0.25 -11.52 2.01
CA GLU A 28 0.52 -12.62 1.43
C GLU A 28 1.42 -12.12 0.29
N ALA A 29 0.92 -11.24 -0.57
CA ALA A 29 1.69 -10.64 -1.66
C ALA A 29 2.91 -9.85 -1.16
N ILE A 30 2.75 -8.98 -0.14
CA ILE A 30 3.89 -8.20 0.39
C ILE A 30 4.93 -9.11 1.06
N ARG A 31 4.49 -10.16 1.77
CA ARG A 31 5.40 -11.11 2.40
C ARG A 31 6.16 -11.90 1.35
N PHE A 32 5.51 -12.25 0.24
CA PHE A 32 6.17 -12.90 -0.89
C PHE A 32 7.17 -11.94 -1.55
N ALA A 33 6.79 -10.69 -1.83
CA ALA A 33 7.68 -9.67 -2.40
C ALA A 33 8.93 -9.43 -1.54
N LYS A 34 8.77 -9.37 -0.20
CA LYS A 34 9.91 -9.25 0.72
C LYS A 34 10.88 -10.43 0.65
N LYS A 35 10.40 -11.66 0.37
CA LYS A 35 11.29 -12.82 0.19
C LYS A 35 12.21 -12.67 -1.03
N PHE A 36 11.83 -11.87 -2.02
CA PHE A 36 12.63 -11.56 -3.20
C PHE A 36 13.48 -10.27 -3.04
N GLY A 37 13.53 -9.69 -1.84
CA GLY A 37 14.36 -8.51 -1.56
C GLY A 37 13.73 -7.16 -1.94
N ALA A 38 12.48 -7.16 -2.40
CA ALA A 38 11.78 -5.91 -2.74
C ALA A 38 11.41 -5.10 -1.49
N LYS A 39 11.51 -3.77 -1.60
CA LYS A 39 11.01 -2.83 -0.58
C LYS A 39 9.52 -2.61 -0.73
N ILE A 40 8.79 -2.57 0.39
CA ILE A 40 7.34 -2.40 0.42
C ILE A 40 6.99 -0.96 0.78
N ILE A 41 6.27 -0.29 -0.13
CA ILE A 41 5.64 1.02 0.13
C ILE A 41 4.13 0.80 0.21
N ALA A 42 3.54 1.18 1.35
CA ALA A 42 2.09 1.07 1.54
C ALA A 42 1.43 2.46 1.49
N ILE A 43 0.43 2.62 0.62
CA ILE A 43 -0.56 3.69 0.67
C ILE A 43 -1.77 3.15 1.43
N THR A 44 -1.90 3.52 2.70
CA THR A 44 -2.87 2.92 3.63
C THR A 44 -3.41 3.94 4.63
N SER A 45 -4.43 3.59 5.41
CA SER A 45 -4.93 4.49 6.44
C SER A 45 -3.93 4.64 7.61
N LEU A 46 -4.13 5.65 8.46
CA LEU A 46 -3.34 5.84 9.69
C LEU A 46 -3.58 4.77 10.77
N GLU A 47 -4.56 3.88 10.58
CA GLU A 47 -4.80 2.79 11.53
C GLU A 47 -3.64 1.79 11.53
N LYS A 48 -3.26 1.32 12.73
CA LYS A 48 -2.21 0.31 12.93
C LYS A 48 -2.66 -1.08 12.48
N SER A 49 -2.84 -1.25 11.17
CA SER A 49 -3.20 -2.49 10.49
C SER A 49 -1.97 -3.41 10.30
N PRO A 50 -2.18 -4.70 9.96
CA PRO A 50 -1.07 -5.58 9.58
C PRO A 50 -0.21 -5.00 8.45
N LEU A 51 -0.82 -4.45 7.38
CA LEU A 51 -0.08 -3.79 6.31
C LEU A 51 0.73 -2.59 6.82
N TYR A 52 0.16 -1.75 7.68
CA TYR A 52 0.87 -0.62 8.27
C TYR A 52 2.12 -1.07 9.04
N ASN A 53 2.06 -2.20 9.75
CA ASN A 53 3.18 -2.71 10.53
C ASN A 53 4.23 -3.39 9.66
N GLU A 54 3.81 -4.08 8.61
CA GLU A 54 4.70 -4.85 7.74
C GLU A 54 5.34 -4.01 6.62
N ALA A 55 4.83 -2.83 6.28
CA ALA A 55 5.42 -1.97 5.25
C ALA A 55 6.72 -1.28 5.69
N ASP A 56 7.68 -1.14 4.77
CA ASP A 56 8.97 -0.47 5.03
C ASP A 56 8.81 1.06 4.95
N VAL A 57 7.96 1.56 4.05
CA VAL A 57 7.55 2.96 3.96
C VAL A 57 6.02 3.04 4.00
N LYS A 58 5.51 4.01 4.77
CA LYS A 58 4.07 4.17 5.05
C LYS A 58 3.65 5.55 4.58
N LEU A 59 2.85 5.60 3.52
CA LEU A 59 2.24 6.81 2.98
C LEU A 59 0.78 6.82 3.44
N CYS A 60 0.54 7.46 4.58
CA CYS A 60 -0.74 7.34 5.27
C CYS A 60 -1.72 8.45 4.93
N PHE A 61 -3.01 8.10 4.95
CA PHE A 61 -4.12 9.05 4.88
C PHE A 61 -5.13 8.82 6.02
N PRO A 62 -5.95 9.81 6.41
CA PRO A 62 -7.01 9.61 7.39
C PRO A 62 -8.03 8.57 6.90
N ASN A 63 -8.59 7.77 7.81
CA ASN A 63 -9.66 6.85 7.44
C ASN A 63 -10.98 7.62 7.27
N PHE A 64 -11.55 7.59 6.06
CA PHE A 64 -12.85 8.18 5.76
C PHE A 64 -13.94 7.14 5.50
N GLU A 65 -13.60 5.86 5.68
CA GLU A 65 -14.55 4.76 5.56
C GLU A 65 -15.35 4.64 6.87
N THR A 66 -16.61 4.27 6.74
CA THR A 66 -17.46 3.85 7.85
C THR A 66 -17.81 2.38 7.67
N ASP A 67 -18.24 1.67 8.72
CA ASP A 67 -18.48 0.22 8.68
C ASP A 67 -19.42 -0.27 7.56
N HIS A 68 -20.21 0.64 6.97
CA HIS A 68 -21.14 0.35 5.87
C HIS A 68 -20.81 1.05 4.55
N ARG A 69 -19.72 1.81 4.47
CA ARG A 69 -19.32 2.50 3.24
C ARG A 69 -17.83 2.33 3.01
N VAL A 70 -17.50 1.50 2.02
CA VAL A 70 -16.15 1.26 1.51
C VAL A 70 -15.97 2.01 0.20
N GLY A 71 -14.78 2.57 -0.04
CA GLY A 71 -14.47 3.28 -1.28
C GLY A 71 -15.00 4.71 -1.29
N SER A 72 -15.02 5.37 -0.13
CA SER A 72 -15.35 6.78 -0.01
C SER A 72 -14.53 7.62 -1.01
N ILE A 73 -15.19 8.55 -1.71
CA ILE A 73 -14.52 9.49 -2.63
C ILE A 73 -13.38 10.21 -1.91
N ALA A 74 -13.57 10.57 -0.64
CA ALA A 74 -12.53 11.20 0.18
C ALA A 74 -11.27 10.31 0.31
N SER A 75 -11.43 9.00 0.56
CA SER A 75 -10.31 8.05 0.61
C SER A 75 -9.58 7.99 -0.73
N ARG A 76 -10.33 7.93 -1.84
CA ARG A 76 -9.72 7.85 -3.17
C ARG A 76 -9.00 9.14 -3.56
N ILE A 77 -9.56 10.29 -3.25
CA ILE A 77 -8.90 11.59 -3.46
C ILE A 77 -7.64 11.69 -2.60
N ALA A 78 -7.66 11.27 -1.34
CA ALA A 78 -6.47 11.26 -0.50
C ALA A 78 -5.36 10.35 -1.06
N GLN A 79 -5.73 9.15 -1.54
CA GLN A 79 -4.80 8.23 -2.21
C GLN A 79 -4.21 8.84 -3.49
N LEU A 80 -5.03 9.49 -4.32
CA LEU A 80 -4.57 10.15 -5.55
C LEU A 80 -3.64 11.33 -5.25
N ASN A 81 -3.93 12.15 -4.24
CA ASN A 81 -3.03 13.24 -3.83
C ASN A 81 -1.65 12.74 -3.41
N ILE A 82 -1.57 11.57 -2.74
CA ILE A 82 -0.29 10.94 -2.40
C ILE A 82 0.47 10.53 -3.68
N ILE A 83 -0.22 9.92 -4.64
CA ILE A 83 0.36 9.51 -5.92
C ILE A 83 0.85 10.74 -6.70
N ASP A 84 0.05 11.80 -6.77
CA ASP A 84 0.42 13.05 -7.43
C ASP A 84 1.62 13.73 -6.75
N SER A 85 1.67 13.71 -5.41
CA SER A 85 2.82 14.24 -4.66
C SER A 85 4.10 13.46 -4.95
N LEU A 86 4.01 12.14 -5.07
CA LEU A 86 5.15 11.30 -5.48
C LEU A 86 5.61 11.65 -6.89
N TYR A 87 4.67 11.85 -7.82
CA TYR A 87 4.98 12.24 -9.18
C TYR A 87 5.71 13.59 -9.22
N LEU A 88 5.15 14.63 -8.61
CA LEU A 88 5.71 15.99 -8.58
C LEU A 88 7.07 16.10 -7.88
N LYS A 89 7.39 15.18 -6.97
CA LYS A 89 8.69 15.17 -6.27
C LYS A 89 9.76 14.39 -7.04
N THR A 90 9.34 13.47 -7.91
CA THR A 90 10.26 12.57 -8.62
C THR A 90 10.66 13.12 -9.99
N PHE A 91 9.80 13.93 -10.59
CA PHE A 91 10.02 14.65 -11.85
C PHE A 91 10.01 16.15 -11.60
#